data_AF-A0A3D5SV13-F1
#
_entry.id   AF-A0A3D5SV13-F1
#
_cell.length_a   1.000
_cell.length_b   1.000
_cell.length_c   1.000
_cell.angle_alpha   90.00
_cell.angle_beta   90.00
_cell.angle_gamma   90.00
#
_symmetry.space_group_name_H-M   'P 1'
#
loop_
_entity.id
_entity.type
_entity.pdbx_description
1 polymer ?
#
loop_
_entity_poly.entity_id
_entity_poly.type
_entity_poly.pdbx_seq_one_letter_code
_entity_poly.pdbx_strand_id
1 'polypeptide(L)' 'MAKPTREELGRALRSLARLLGENDSAAVDLFGSERARLRAGLGSAEYARIERAIRAFDFDTALARLKGL' A
#
# COMPACT_ATOMS: atom_id res chain seq x y z
N MET A 1 10.41 4.79 -16.49
CA MET A 1 9.58 5.29 -15.36
C MET A 1 10.52 5.79 -14.29
N ALA A 2 10.39 7.05 -13.86
CA ALA A 2 11.18 7.59 -12.76
C ALA A 2 10.80 6.87 -11.45
N LYS A 3 11.77 6.57 -10.57
CA LYS A 3 11.48 6.08 -9.23
C LYS A 3 10.69 7.16 -8.49
N PRO A 4 9.60 6.82 -7.77
CA PRO A 4 8.89 7.79 -6.95
C PRO A 4 9.86 8.39 -5.93
N THR A 5 9.72 9.68 -5.67
CA THR A 5 10.47 10.33 -4.61
C THR A 5 10.06 9.72 -3.27
N ARG A 6 10.98 9.76 -2.30
CA ARG A 6 10.72 9.24 -0.94
C ARG A 6 9.50 9.92 -0.30
N GLU A 7 9.26 11.19 -0.63
CA GLU A 7 8.09 11.94 -0.14
C GLU A 7 6.77 11.49 -0.78
N GLU A 8 6.74 11.21 -2.07
CA GLU A 8 5.56 10.69 -2.77
C GLU A 8 5.21 9.30 -2.26
N LEU A 9 6.21 8.43 -2.12
CA LEU A 9 6.02 7.10 -1.53
C LEU A 9 5.49 7.20 -0.10
N GLY A 10 6.10 8.06 0.74
CA GLY A 10 5.65 8.27 2.11
C GLY A 10 4.22 8.80 2.21
N ARG A 11 3.79 9.67 1.29
CA ARG A 11 2.40 10.14 1.22
C ARG A 11 1.44 9.00 0.85
N ALA A 12 1.77 8.21 -0.18
CA ALA A 12 0.94 7.08 -0.59
C ALA A 12 0.78 6.05 0.53
N LEU A 13 1.87 5.69 1.22
CA LEU A 13 1.84 4.73 2.33
C LEU A 13 1.02 5.25 3.53
N ARG A 14 1.11 6.54 3.88
CA ARG A 14 0.29 7.13 4.95
C ARG A 14 -1.20 7.14 4.61
N SER A 15 -1.55 7.54 3.38
CA SER A 15 -2.94 7.52 2.92
C SER A 15 -3.51 6.10 2.93
N LEU A 16 -2.72 5.13 2.47
CA LEU A 16 -3.12 3.72 2.48
C LEU A 16 -3.28 3.19 3.90
N ALA A 17 -2.34 3.47 4.80
CA ALA A 17 -2.43 3.05 6.20
C ALA A 17 -3.66 3.62 6.91
N ARG A 18 -4.04 4.87 6.59
CA ARG A 18 -5.26 5.50 7.12
C ARG A 18 -6.51 4.74 6.66
N LEU A 19 -6.67 4.52 5.35
CA LEU A 19 -7.84 3.83 4.80
C LEU A 19 -7.96 2.39 5.31
N LEU A 20 -6.84 1.65 5.41
CA LEU A 20 -6.83 0.30 5.97
C LEU A 20 -7.24 0.30 7.46
N GLY A 21 -6.79 1.28 8.25
CA GLY A 21 -7.19 1.42 9.64
C GLY A 21 -8.65 1.81 9.85
N GLU A 22 -9.25 2.47 8.85
CA GLU A 22 -10.69 2.81 8.82
C GLU A 22 -11.56 1.66 8.26
N ASN A 23 -10.95 0.54 7.85
CA ASN A 23 -11.61 -0.53 7.10
C ASN A 23 -12.34 -0.03 5.84
N ASP A 24 -11.82 1.03 5.21
CA ASP A 24 -12.40 1.67 4.04
C ASP A 24 -11.99 0.92 2.76
N SER A 25 -12.97 0.51 1.96
CA SER A 25 -12.75 -0.16 0.66
C SER A 25 -12.02 0.72 -0.36
N ALA A 26 -11.99 2.04 -0.16
CA ALA A 26 -11.17 2.96 -0.93
C ALA A 26 -9.66 2.63 -0.83
N ALA A 27 -9.23 1.84 0.17
CA ALA A 27 -7.87 1.31 0.24
C ALA A 27 -7.52 0.45 -0.99
N VAL A 28 -8.49 -0.30 -1.52
CA VAL A 28 -8.31 -1.15 -2.72
C VAL A 28 -8.06 -0.28 -3.95
N ASP A 29 -8.86 0.77 -4.13
CA ASP A 29 -8.75 1.70 -5.25
C ASP A 29 -7.46 2.51 -5.19
N LEU A 30 -7.11 3.00 -4.00
CA LEU A 30 -5.84 3.71 -3.79
C LEU A 30 -4.65 2.80 -4.07
N PHE A 31 -4.66 1.57 -3.57
CA PHE A 31 -3.58 0.61 -3.80
C PHE A 31 -3.42 0.28 -5.30
N GLY A 32 -4.54 0.13 -6.01
CA GLY A 32 -4.55 -0.08 -7.47
C GLY A 32 -4.01 1.12 -8.25
N SER A 33 -4.45 2.33 -7.91
CA SER A 33 -4.01 3.56 -8.59
C SER A 33 -2.53 3.90 -8.34
N GLU A 34 -2.01 3.55 -7.17
CA GLU A 34 -0.61 3.76 -6.78
C GLU A 34 0.31 2.56 -7.11
N ARG A 35 -0.18 1.54 -7.81
CA ARG A 35 0.54 0.28 -8.10
C ARG A 35 1.97 0.49 -8.58
N ALA A 36 2.18 1.34 -9.58
CA ALA A 36 3.52 1.55 -10.16
C ALA A 36 4.49 2.17 -9.15
N ARG A 37 4.02 3.12 -8.34
CA ARG A 37 4.82 3.79 -7.30
C ARG A 37 5.09 2.87 -6.13
N LEU A 38 4.07 2.19 -5.61
CA LEU A 38 4.21 1.24 -4.50
C LEU A 38 5.13 0.08 -4.87
N ARG A 39 4.99 -0.50 -6.07
CA ARG A 39 5.86 -1.59 -6.51
C ARG A 39 7.32 -1.16 -6.68
N ALA A 40 7.56 0.06 -7.15
CA ALA A 40 8.90 0.62 -7.28
C ALA A 40 9.54 0.96 -5.93
N GLY A 41 8.73 1.42 -4.95
CA GLY A 41 9.18 1.83 -3.63
C GLY A 41 9.36 0.68 -2.63
N LEU A 42 8.45 -0.29 -2.63
CA LEU A 42 8.43 -1.44 -1.70
C LEU A 42 9.20 -2.64 -2.22
N GLY A 43 9.44 -2.69 -3.52
CA GLY A 43 9.92 -3.90 -4.20
C GLY A 43 8.81 -4.92 -4.45
N SER A 44 9.06 -5.84 -5.38
CA SER A 44 8.00 -6.75 -5.88
C SER A 44 7.50 -7.74 -4.83
N ALA A 45 8.36 -8.20 -3.92
CA ALA A 45 7.98 -9.20 -2.91
C ALA A 45 7.01 -8.62 -1.88
N GLU A 46 7.32 -7.44 -1.32
CA GLU A 46 6.50 -6.84 -0.28
C GLU A 46 5.21 -6.25 -0.85
N TYR A 47 5.28 -5.65 -2.04
CA TYR A 47 4.09 -5.25 -2.79
C TYR A 47 3.11 -6.43 -2.96
N ALA A 48 3.57 -7.61 -3.37
CA ALA A 48 2.70 -8.77 -3.58
C ALA A 48 2.06 -9.29 -2.29
N ARG A 49 2.75 -9.16 -1.14
CA ARG A 49 2.21 -9.55 0.17
C ARG A 49 1.09 -8.60 0.60
N ILE A 50 1.30 -7.29 0.47
CA ILE A 50 0.29 -6.28 0.78
C ILE A 50 -0.89 -6.40 -0.20
N GLU A 51 -0.62 -6.59 -1.49
CA GLU A 51 -1.67 -6.81 -2.50
C GLU A 51 -2.56 -8.00 -2.15
N ARG A 52 -1.96 -9.12 -1.72
CA ARG A 52 -2.72 -10.31 -1.33
C ARG A 52 -3.65 -10.02 -0.14
N ALA A 53 -3.16 -9.33 0.89
CA ALA A 53 -3.96 -8.99 2.06
C ALA A 53 -5.12 -8.04 1.68
N ILE A 54 -4.84 -6.99 0.91
CA ILE A 54 -5.86 -6.04 0.44
C ILE A 54 -6.94 -6.73 -0.40
N ARG A 55 -6.56 -7.62 -1.32
CA ARG A 55 -7.52 -8.37 -2.16
C ARG A 55 -8.37 -9.36 -1.37
N ALA A 56 -7.84 -9.86 -0.25
CA ALA A 56 -8.57 -10.73 0.67
C ALA A 56 -9.45 -9.95 1.66
N PHE A 57 -9.49 -8.61 1.57
CA PHE A 57 -10.10 -7.72 2.57
C PHE A 57 -9.51 -7.89 3.99
N ASP A 58 -8.30 -8.45 4.08
CA ASP A 58 -7.55 -8.59 5.32
C ASP A 58 -6.75 -7.30 5.56
N PHE A 59 -7.50 -6.24 5.90
CA PHE A 59 -6.94 -4.90 6.09
C PHE A 59 -6.05 -4.81 7.33
N ASP A 60 -6.30 -5.61 8.35
CA ASP A 60 -5.46 -5.73 9.53
C ASP A 60 -4.06 -6.25 9.17
N THR A 61 -3.98 -7.35 8.40
CA THR A 61 -2.70 -7.88 7.92
C THR A 61 -2.00 -6.87 7.01
N ALA A 62 -2.73 -6.22 6.11
CA ALA A 62 -2.16 -5.20 5.22
C ALA A 62 -1.57 -4.02 6.02
N LEU A 63 -2.28 -3.55 7.06
CA LEU A 63 -1.84 -2.45 7.91
C LEU A 63 -0.64 -2.85 8.78
N ALA A 64 -0.63 -4.06 9.35
CA ALA A 64 0.48 -4.57 10.13
C ALA A 64 1.77 -4.63 9.29
N ARG A 65 1.65 -5.05 8.02
CA ARG A 65 2.77 -5.04 7.05
C ARG A 65 3.26 -3.63 6.77
N LEU A 66 2.35 -2.70 6.50
CA LEU A 66 2.67 -1.29 6.24
C LEU A 66 3.40 -0.62 7.41
N LYS A 67 3.03 -0.93 8.65
CA LYS A 67 3.68 -0.40 9.86
C LYS A 67 5.05 -1.00 10.14
N GLY A 68 5.37 -2.15 9.54
CA GLY A 68 6.67 -2.81 9.67
C GLY A 68 7.73 -2.37 8.64
N LEU A 69 7.38 -1.44 7.76
CA LEU A 69 8.26 -0.84 6.74
C LEU A 69 9.04 0.36 7.30
#